data_AF-A0A9P8RLI8-F1
#
_entry.id   AF-A0A9P8RLI8-F1
#
_cell.length_a   1.000
_cell.length_b   1.000
_cell.length_c   1.000
_cell.angle_alpha   90.00
_cell.angle_beta   90.00
_cell.angle_gamma   90.00
#
_symmetry.space_group_name_H-M   'P 1'
#
loop_
_entity.id
_entity.type
_entity.pdbx_description
1 polymer ?
#
loop_
_entity_poly.entity_id
_entity_poly.type
_entity_poly.pdbx_seq_one_letter_code
_entity_poly.pdbx_strand_id
1 'polypeptide(L)'
;MAGLEDGSVVTGQNAISHPSAPTALPSDEDTVEDANLPGSLPTLRQQNIVFSKSPAQEGRDLPARIERIWYINPYGQEIRPAANPKVIDAIRNSQYLIYSIGSLYTSIIPCLILRGVGAAILSPSIRFKVLILNGSTDRETGPSSNPLTALDFIAAVARACAESRGHTDTPPPEDYRLYVTHLVHLEGEGTPAVDGKTLKSL
;
A
#
# COMPACT_ATOMS: atom_id res chain seq x y z
N MET A 1 0.18 6.09 -7.24
CA MET A 1 -0.48 5.39 -8.38
C MET A 1 -0.46 3.90 -8.06
N ALA A 2 -1.46 3.15 -8.48
CA ALA A 2 -1.56 1.70 -8.28
C ALA A 2 -1.68 1.01 -9.63
N GLY A 3 -0.92 -0.06 -9.84
CA GLY A 3 -1.06 -0.97 -10.98
C GLY A 3 -1.79 -2.22 -10.52
N LEU A 4 -2.78 -2.65 -11.29
CA LEU A 4 -3.56 -3.85 -10.99
C LEU A 4 -3.05 -5.04 -11.80
N GLU A 5 -3.37 -6.26 -11.36
CA GLU A 5 -2.94 -7.50 -12.02
C GLU A 5 -3.45 -7.66 -13.46
N ASP A 6 -4.53 -6.96 -13.83
CA ASP A 6 -5.05 -6.93 -15.21
C ASP A 6 -4.33 -5.89 -16.11
N GLY A 7 -3.30 -5.22 -15.58
CA GLY A 7 -2.53 -4.19 -16.27
C GLY A 7 -3.17 -2.80 -16.25
N SER A 8 -4.36 -2.63 -15.68
CA SER A 8 -4.98 -1.33 -15.51
C SER A 8 -4.31 -0.52 -14.39
N VAL A 9 -4.47 0.81 -14.44
CA VAL A 9 -3.79 1.75 -13.54
C VAL A 9 -4.79 2.69 -12.88
N VAL A 10 -4.70 2.84 -11.57
CA VAL A 10 -5.49 3.77 -10.77
C VAL A 10 -4.60 4.89 -10.23
N THR A 11 -4.98 6.14 -10.50
CA THR A 11 -4.21 7.32 -10.10
C THR A 11 -4.88 8.05 -8.95
N GLY A 12 -4.10 8.39 -7.92
CA GLY A 12 -4.58 9.09 -6.73
C GLY A 12 -4.99 8.14 -5.60
N GLN A 13 -4.58 8.47 -4.37
CA GLN A 13 -4.87 7.66 -3.18
C GLN A 13 -6.38 7.48 -2.94
N ASN A 14 -7.17 8.52 -3.21
CA ASN A 14 -8.62 8.47 -3.02
C ASN A 14 -9.28 7.56 -4.05
N ALA A 15 -8.86 7.57 -5.32
CA ALA A 15 -9.38 6.64 -6.32
C ALA A 15 -9.07 5.17 -5.98
N ILE A 16 -7.96 4.91 -5.27
CA ILE A 16 -7.57 3.57 -4.80
C ILE A 16 -8.49 3.13 -3.65
N SER A 17 -8.65 3.98 -2.63
CA SER A 17 -9.30 3.61 -1.36
C SER A 17 -10.79 3.96 -1.27
N HIS A 18 -11.17 5.17 -1.68
CA HIS A 18 -12.49 5.76 -1.50
C HIS A 18 -12.82 6.68 -2.69
N PRO A 19 -13.23 6.14 -3.85
CA PRO A 19 -13.53 6.97 -5.01
C PRO A 19 -14.75 7.86 -4.73
N SER A 20 -14.53 9.18 -4.60
CA SER A 20 -15.61 10.15 -4.50
C SER A 20 -16.36 10.25 -5.84
N ALA A 21 -17.67 10.51 -5.78
CA ALA A 21 -18.41 10.91 -6.98
C ALA A 21 -17.80 12.22 -7.53
N PRO A 22 -17.71 12.39 -8.86
CA PRO A 22 -17.19 13.63 -9.44
C PRO A 22 -18.03 14.81 -8.98
N THR A 23 -17.45 15.69 -8.19
CA THR A 23 -18.10 16.94 -7.77
C THR A 23 -18.13 17.85 -8.99
N ALA A 24 -19.32 18.21 -9.48
CA ALA A 24 -19.51 19.09 -10.64
C ALA A 24 -19.16 20.57 -10.38
N LEU A 25 -18.39 20.86 -9.33
CA LEU A 25 -17.94 22.22 -9.05
C LEU A 25 -16.73 22.52 -9.94
N PRO A 26 -16.78 23.55 -10.79
CA PRO A 26 -15.59 24.00 -11.49
C PRO A 26 -14.58 24.48 -10.44
N SER A 27 -13.43 23.82 -10.38
CA SER A 27 -12.29 24.31 -9.61
C SER A 27 -11.80 25.58 -10.27
N ASP A 28 -11.69 26.69 -9.53
CA ASP A 28 -11.00 27.89 -9.99
C ASP A 28 -9.60 27.49 -10.47
N GLU A 29 -9.35 27.59 -11.78
CA GLU A 29 -8.15 27.09 -12.48
C GLU A 29 -6.85 27.81 -12.07
N ASP A 30 -6.93 28.79 -11.15
CA ASP A 30 -5.87 29.77 -10.87
C ASP A 30 -5.23 29.65 -9.47
N THR A 31 -5.61 28.67 -8.65
CA THR A 31 -4.88 28.42 -7.39
C THR A 31 -3.68 27.50 -7.64
N VAL A 32 -2.49 28.10 -7.57
CA VAL A 32 -1.19 27.42 -7.73
C VAL A 32 -0.92 26.54 -6.50
N GLU A 33 -1.55 25.37 -6.45
CA GLU A 33 -1.07 24.22 -5.67
C GLU A 33 0.01 23.47 -6.45
N ASP A 34 0.94 22.79 -5.76
CA ASP A 34 2.05 22.02 -6.37
C ASP A 34 1.58 21.01 -7.45
N ALA A 35 0.31 20.59 -7.41
CA ALA A 35 -0.31 19.67 -8.37
C ALA A 35 -0.87 20.34 -9.66
N ASN A 36 -0.97 21.68 -9.71
CA ASN A 36 -1.62 22.43 -10.79
C ASN A 36 -0.64 23.09 -11.77
N LEU A 37 0.64 22.70 -11.77
CA LEU A 37 1.63 23.20 -12.73
C LEU A 37 1.22 22.90 -14.19
N PRO A 38 1.58 23.78 -15.16
CA PRO A 38 1.32 23.52 -16.58
C PRO A 38 1.85 22.16 -17.03
N GLY A 39 1.01 21.38 -17.72
CA GLY A 39 1.33 20.02 -18.16
C GLY A 39 1.18 18.92 -17.10
N SER A 40 0.76 19.25 -15.87
CA SER A 40 0.48 18.24 -14.85
C SER A 40 -0.67 17.30 -15.25
N LEU A 41 -0.63 16.07 -14.73
CA LEU A 41 -1.58 15.01 -15.01
C LEU A 41 -3.00 15.45 -14.55
N PRO A 42 -4.00 15.51 -15.44
CA PRO A 42 -5.32 16.06 -15.12
C PRO A 42 -6.02 15.36 -13.93
N THR A 43 -5.78 14.07 -13.76
CA THR A 43 -6.34 13.28 -12.64
C THR A 43 -5.83 13.71 -11.27
N LEU A 44 -4.67 14.38 -11.19
CA LEU A 44 -4.14 14.92 -9.93
C LEU A 44 -4.76 16.28 -9.55
N ARG A 45 -5.45 16.94 -10.48
CA ARG A 45 -6.09 18.25 -10.25
C ARG A 45 -7.46 18.14 -9.61
N GLN A 46 -8.00 16.93 -9.49
CA GLN A 46 -9.31 16.70 -8.87
C GLN A 46 -9.25 16.94 -7.37
N GLN A 47 -9.95 17.98 -6.92
CA GLN A 47 -10.12 18.27 -5.49
C GLN A 47 -11.05 17.25 -4.84
N ASN A 48 -10.47 16.34 -4.07
CA ASN A 48 -11.22 15.32 -3.34
C ASN A 48 -11.59 15.80 -1.93
N ILE A 49 -12.33 16.91 -1.85
CA ILE A 49 -12.72 17.55 -0.59
C ILE A 49 -13.94 16.84 0.05
N VAL A 50 -14.74 16.15 -0.75
CA VAL A 50 -15.92 15.41 -0.27
C VAL A 50 -15.54 13.96 0.05
N PHE A 51 -15.45 13.67 1.35
CA PHE A 51 -15.23 12.35 1.91
C PHE A 51 -16.56 11.76 2.40
N SER A 52 -17.01 10.65 1.81
CA SER A 52 -18.16 9.89 2.32
C SER A 52 -17.85 8.40 2.38
N LYS A 53 -17.68 7.90 3.60
CA LYS A 53 -17.78 6.46 3.89
C LYS A 53 -19.25 6.06 3.90
N SER A 54 -19.85 5.97 2.72
CA SER A 54 -21.16 5.37 2.58
C SER A 54 -20.98 3.89 2.18
N PRO A 55 -21.70 2.94 2.80
CA PRO A 55 -21.61 1.52 2.45
C PRO A 55 -21.86 1.25 0.95
N ALA A 56 -22.64 2.13 0.30
CA ALA A 56 -22.95 2.06 -1.13
C ALA A 56 -21.79 2.47 -2.05
N GLN A 57 -20.76 3.18 -1.53
CA GLN A 57 -19.54 3.56 -2.24
C GLN A 57 -18.31 2.77 -1.78
N GLU A 58 -18.31 2.27 -0.53
CA GLU A 58 -17.32 1.32 0.00
C GLU A 58 -17.36 -0.06 -0.72
N GLY A 59 -18.41 -0.34 -1.51
CA GLY A 59 -18.70 -1.69 -2.01
C GLY A 59 -18.41 -1.96 -3.49
N ARG A 60 -17.70 -1.10 -4.22
CA ARG A 60 -17.20 -1.51 -5.54
C ARG A 60 -15.81 -2.07 -5.36
N ASP A 61 -15.57 -3.27 -5.87
CA ASP A 61 -14.23 -3.81 -5.97
C ASP A 61 -13.40 -3.02 -7.01
N LEU A 62 -12.08 -3.07 -6.87
CA LEU A 62 -11.22 -2.83 -8.02
C LEU A 62 -11.43 -3.96 -9.04
N PRO A 63 -11.27 -3.71 -10.36
CA PRO A 63 -11.50 -4.74 -11.37
C PRO A 63 -10.54 -5.94 -11.24
N ALA A 64 -9.37 -5.73 -10.63
CA ALA A 64 -8.39 -6.76 -10.28
C ALA A 64 -7.65 -6.36 -8.98
N ARG A 65 -6.91 -7.30 -8.40
CA ARG A 65 -6.06 -7.03 -7.23
C ARG A 65 -5.00 -5.97 -7.57
N ILE A 66 -4.61 -5.18 -6.58
CA ILE A 66 -3.44 -4.31 -6.71
C ILE A 66 -2.19 -5.18 -6.74
N GLU A 67 -1.40 -5.04 -7.79
CA GLU A 67 -0.10 -5.70 -7.92
C GLU A 67 0.98 -4.94 -7.14
N ARG A 68 1.00 -3.60 -7.29
CA ARG A 68 1.91 -2.69 -6.58
C ARG A 68 1.42 -1.25 -6.62
N ILE A 69 2.06 -0.39 -5.84
CA ILE A 69 1.89 1.06 -5.90
C ILE A 69 3.24 1.75 -6.04
N TRP A 70 3.24 2.96 -6.60
CA TRP A 70 4.42 3.81 -6.70
C TRP A 70 4.07 5.29 -6.60
N TYR A 71 5.06 6.09 -6.21
CA TYR A 71 4.98 7.54 -6.25
C TYR A 71 5.16 8.04 -7.68
N ILE A 72 4.44 9.10 -8.03
CA ILE A 72 4.61 9.81 -9.29
C ILE A 72 4.88 11.29 -9.02
N ASN A 73 5.59 11.94 -9.93
CA ASN A 73 5.63 13.40 -9.96
C ASN A 73 4.32 13.97 -10.54
N PRO A 74 4.11 15.30 -10.53
CA PRO A 74 2.91 15.91 -11.11
C PRO A 74 2.68 15.59 -12.59
N TYR A 75 3.70 15.13 -13.33
CA TYR A 75 3.63 14.76 -14.75
C TYR A 75 3.32 13.26 -14.98
N GLY A 76 3.04 12.50 -13.91
CA GLY A 76 2.72 11.07 -14.01
C GLY A 76 3.93 10.14 -14.13
N GLN A 77 5.15 10.67 -14.03
CA GLN A 77 6.37 9.86 -14.11
C GLN A 77 6.65 9.20 -12.74
N GLU A 78 6.99 7.91 -12.73
CA GLU A 78 7.38 7.20 -11.51
C GLU A 78 8.60 7.88 -10.86
N ILE A 79 8.51 8.13 -9.57
CA ILE A 79 9.60 8.64 -8.74
C ILE A 79 9.83 7.72 -7.56
N ARG A 80 11.07 7.72 -7.05
CA ARG A 80 11.46 6.97 -5.87
C ARG A 80 11.95 7.95 -4.82
N PRO A 81 11.08 8.46 -3.93
CA PRO A 81 11.51 9.38 -2.89
C PRO A 81 12.42 8.66 -1.88
N ALA A 82 13.36 9.41 -1.31
CA ALA A 82 14.16 8.92 -0.19
C ALA A 82 13.30 8.93 1.08
N ALA A 83 13.44 7.92 1.93
CA ALA A 83 12.93 8.04 3.29
C ALA A 83 13.72 9.11 4.06
N ASN A 84 13.05 9.75 5.02
CA ASN A 84 13.71 10.65 5.96
C ASN A 84 14.81 9.88 6.73
N PRO A 85 16.06 10.38 6.80
CA PRO A 85 17.13 9.70 7.52
C PRO A 85 16.78 9.33 8.96
N LYS A 86 16.00 10.16 9.67
CA LYS A 86 15.54 9.87 11.04
C LYS A 86 14.66 8.63 11.12
N VAL A 87 13.87 8.34 10.08
CA VAL A 87 13.05 7.12 10.00
C VAL A 87 13.96 5.90 9.83
N ILE A 88 14.96 6.00 8.95
CA ILE A 88 15.95 4.92 8.75
C ILE A 88 16.71 4.63 10.04
N ASP A 89 17.15 5.67 10.76
CA ASP A 89 17.85 5.52 12.03
C ASP A 89 16.95 4.92 13.11
N ALA A 90 15.68 5.33 13.19
CA ALA A 90 14.72 4.76 14.12
C ALA A 90 14.48 3.26 13.86
N ILE A 91 14.35 2.86 12.59
CA ILE A 91 14.19 1.45 12.20
C ILE A 91 15.43 0.65 12.60
N ARG A 92 16.64 1.12 12.28
CA ARG A 92 17.90 0.42 12.58
C ARG A 92 18.14 0.20 14.07
N ASN A 93 17.70 1.15 14.90
CA ASN A 93 17.86 1.10 16.35
C ASN A 93 16.70 0.40 17.08
N SER A 94 15.71 -0.10 16.34
CA SER A 94 14.56 -0.80 16.90
C SER A 94 14.79 -2.32 16.94
N GLN A 95 14.20 -2.97 17.94
CA GLN A 95 14.16 -4.44 18.03
C GLN A 95 12.83 -5.03 17.56
N TYR A 96 11.78 -4.19 17.55
CA TYR A 96 10.43 -4.53 17.15
C TYR A 96 9.97 -3.54 16.10
N LEU A 97 9.46 -4.05 14.99
CA LEU A 97 8.80 -3.30 13.95
C LEU A 97 7.38 -3.82 13.84
N ILE A 98 6.40 -2.92 13.91
CA ILE A 98 4.98 -3.26 13.83
C ILE A 98 4.41 -2.59 12.58
N TYR A 99 3.85 -3.38 11.68
CA TYR A 99 3.07 -2.90 10.55
C TYR A 99 1.60 -2.83 11.00
N SER A 100 1.17 -1.66 11.47
CA SER A 100 -0.18 -1.43 11.99
C SER A 100 -0.42 0.06 12.27
N ILE A 101 -1.66 0.53 12.47
CA ILE A 101 -2.89 0.05 11.82
C ILE A 101 -3.09 0.96 10.61
N GLY A 102 -3.45 0.39 9.47
CA GLY A 102 -3.78 1.15 8.28
C GLY A 102 -4.12 0.25 7.10
N SER A 103 -4.78 0.81 6.10
CA SER A 103 -5.02 0.11 4.84
C SER A 103 -3.69 -0.32 4.21
N LEU A 104 -3.69 -1.48 3.57
CA LEU A 104 -2.46 -2.09 3.05
C LEU A 104 -1.80 -1.15 2.03
N TYR A 105 -2.50 -0.78 0.97
CA TYR A 105 -1.93 -0.05 -0.15
C TYR A 105 -1.98 1.48 -0.01
N THR A 106 -2.83 2.02 0.85
CA THR A 106 -2.89 3.49 1.08
C THR A 106 -2.32 3.96 2.42
N SER A 107 -1.80 3.06 3.27
CA SER A 107 -1.14 3.46 4.53
C SER A 107 0.18 2.74 4.79
N ILE A 108 0.21 1.40 4.74
CA ILE A 108 1.40 0.62 5.09
C ILE A 108 2.42 0.64 3.96
N ILE A 109 2.03 0.17 2.77
CA ILE A 109 2.92 0.03 1.61
C ILE A 109 3.57 1.36 1.18
N PRO A 110 2.88 2.53 1.17
CA PRO A 110 3.50 3.81 0.82
C PRO A 110 4.73 4.14 1.67
N CYS A 111 4.70 3.78 2.96
CA CYS A 111 5.84 3.96 3.88
C CYS A 111 6.99 2.99 3.58
N LEU A 112 6.68 1.79 3.10
CA LEU A 112 7.66 0.73 2.87
C LEU A 112 8.43 0.88 1.56
N ILE A 113 7.79 1.39 0.50
CA ILE A 113 8.42 1.55 -0.83
C ILE A 113 9.43 2.71 -0.90
N LEU A 114 9.50 3.57 0.12
CA LEU A 114 10.47 4.66 0.18
C LEU A 114 11.90 4.13 0.17
N ARG A 115 12.79 4.74 -0.62
CA ARG A 115 14.15 4.24 -0.81
C ARG A 115 14.88 4.12 0.53
N GLY A 116 15.44 2.94 0.79
CA GLY A 116 16.25 2.62 1.96
C GLY A 116 15.49 1.99 3.13
N VAL A 117 14.15 2.06 3.15
CA VAL A 117 13.32 1.45 4.21
C VAL A 117 13.47 -0.07 4.22
N GLY A 118 13.31 -0.74 3.08
CA GLY A 118 13.47 -2.19 3.00
C GLY A 118 14.85 -2.67 3.42
N ALA A 119 15.91 -1.92 3.08
CA ALA A 119 17.27 -2.22 3.54
C ALA A 119 17.42 -2.07 5.07
N ALA A 120 16.77 -1.07 5.67
CA ALA A 120 16.78 -0.87 7.11
C ALA A 120 16.00 -1.98 7.85
N ILE A 121 14.88 -2.43 7.28
CA ILE A 121 14.03 -3.51 7.84
C ILE A 121 14.80 -4.84 7.89
N LEU A 122 15.64 -5.13 6.89
CA LEU A 122 16.46 -6.35 6.87
C LEU A 122 17.55 -6.39 7.93
N SER A 123 17.73 -5.31 8.71
CA SER A 123 18.69 -5.32 9.80
C SER A 123 18.40 -6.46 10.80
N PRO A 124 19.42 -7.26 11.16
CA PRO A 124 19.27 -8.32 12.16
C PRO A 124 19.02 -7.78 13.58
N SER A 125 19.22 -6.46 13.81
CA SER A 125 18.83 -5.82 15.07
C SER A 125 17.33 -5.88 15.34
N ILE A 126 16.52 -5.93 14.27
CA ILE A 126 15.06 -6.04 14.35
C ILE A 126 14.69 -7.51 14.47
N ARG A 127 14.57 -7.96 15.72
CA ARG A 127 14.23 -9.34 16.08
C ARG A 127 12.80 -9.71 15.72
N PHE A 128 11.88 -8.75 15.83
CA PHE A 128 10.46 -8.98 15.62
C PHE A 128 9.91 -7.99 14.60
N LYS A 129 9.32 -8.53 13.54
CA LYS A 129 8.63 -7.81 12.47
C LYS A 129 7.21 -8.34 12.44
N VAL A 130 6.27 -7.60 13.03
CA VAL A 130 4.92 -8.04 13.34
C VAL A 130 3.96 -7.36 12.38
N LEU A 131 3.25 -8.14 11.56
CA LEU A 131 2.16 -7.65 10.73
C LEU A 131 0.84 -7.88 11.46
N ILE A 132 0.07 -6.81 11.67
CA ILE A 132 -1.28 -6.89 12.23
C ILE A 132 -2.27 -6.73 11.07
N LEU A 133 -3.04 -7.78 10.79
CA LEU A 133 -4.04 -7.76 9.72
C LEU A 133 -5.26 -6.93 10.11
N ASN A 134 -5.87 -6.30 9.11
CA ASN A 134 -7.14 -5.62 9.29
C ASN A 134 -8.26 -6.60 9.64
N GLY A 135 -9.26 -6.11 10.38
CA GLY A 135 -10.41 -6.91 10.81
C GLY A 135 -11.40 -7.26 9.69
N SER A 136 -11.23 -6.68 8.51
CA SER A 136 -11.97 -7.05 7.30
C SER A 136 -11.14 -6.69 6.06
N THR A 137 -11.35 -7.40 4.96
CA THR A 137 -10.88 -6.98 3.65
C THR A 137 -11.68 -5.77 3.16
N ASP A 138 -10.99 -4.88 2.46
CA ASP A 138 -11.54 -3.66 1.85
C ASP A 138 -11.33 -3.69 0.33
N ARG A 139 -11.75 -2.63 -0.36
CA ARG A 139 -11.58 -2.48 -1.82
C ARG A 139 -10.13 -2.65 -2.28
N GLU A 140 -9.16 -2.22 -1.48
CA GLU A 140 -7.72 -2.31 -1.83
C GLU A 140 -7.19 -3.75 -1.74
N THR A 141 -7.86 -4.57 -0.94
CA THR A 141 -7.47 -5.94 -0.60
C THR A 141 -8.47 -6.98 -1.13
N GLY A 142 -9.43 -6.54 -1.95
CA GLY A 142 -10.31 -7.37 -2.79
C GLY A 142 -9.64 -7.77 -4.12
N PRO A 143 -10.42 -8.08 -5.17
CA PRO A 143 -11.88 -8.05 -5.25
C PRO A 143 -12.52 -9.12 -4.36
N SER A 144 -13.80 -8.95 -4.03
CA SER A 144 -14.57 -9.88 -3.18
C SER A 144 -14.64 -11.30 -3.74
N SER A 145 -14.49 -11.46 -5.06
CA SER A 145 -14.40 -12.75 -5.75
C SER A 145 -13.05 -13.46 -5.55
N ASN A 146 -12.00 -12.72 -5.25
CA ASN A 146 -10.65 -13.24 -5.05
C ASN A 146 -9.89 -12.34 -4.05
N PRO A 147 -10.29 -12.28 -2.76
CA PRO A 147 -9.70 -11.36 -1.79
C PRO A 147 -8.30 -11.81 -1.37
N LEU A 148 -7.45 -10.87 -0.97
CA LEU A 148 -6.11 -11.16 -0.47
C LEU A 148 -6.16 -12.02 0.79
N THR A 149 -5.34 -13.06 0.79
CA THR A 149 -5.07 -13.90 1.96
C THR A 149 -3.98 -13.28 2.84
N ALA A 150 -3.80 -13.80 4.05
CA ALA A 150 -2.69 -13.39 4.91
C ALA A 150 -1.30 -13.56 4.27
N LEU A 151 -1.13 -14.59 3.43
CA LEU A 151 0.10 -14.79 2.68
C LEU A 151 0.30 -13.67 1.64
N ASP A 152 -0.77 -13.24 0.98
CA ASP A 152 -0.70 -12.14 0.01
C ASP A 152 -0.36 -10.80 0.68
N PHE A 153 -0.87 -10.55 1.90
CA PHE A 153 -0.47 -9.38 2.69
C PHE A 153 1.04 -9.40 3.02
N ILE A 154 1.57 -10.56 3.40
CA ILE A 154 3.01 -10.74 3.66
C ILE A 154 3.82 -10.55 2.38
N ALA A 155 3.36 -11.11 1.27
CA ALA A 155 3.97 -10.96 -0.05
C ALA A 155 4.04 -9.48 -0.47
N ALA A 156 2.95 -8.72 -0.26
CA ALA A 156 2.90 -7.29 -0.56
C ALA A 156 3.93 -6.49 0.28
N VAL A 157 4.05 -6.78 1.58
CA VAL A 157 5.07 -6.18 2.46
C VAL A 157 6.49 -6.52 1.99
N ALA A 158 6.74 -7.79 1.65
CA ALA A 158 8.04 -8.25 1.14
C ALA A 158 8.40 -7.58 -0.18
N ARG A 159 7.45 -7.52 -1.13
CA ARG A 159 7.60 -6.82 -2.42
C ARG A 159 7.92 -5.34 -2.21
N ALA A 160 7.17 -4.65 -1.35
CA ALA A 160 7.40 -3.23 -1.08
C ALA A 160 8.82 -2.96 -0.52
N CYS A 161 9.28 -3.82 0.38
CA CYS A 161 10.64 -3.75 0.92
C CYS A 161 11.70 -4.05 -0.16
N ALA A 162 11.44 -4.97 -1.08
CA ALA A 162 12.32 -5.24 -2.22
C ALA A 162 12.36 -4.04 -3.20
N GLU A 163 11.22 -3.42 -3.48
CA GLU A 163 11.11 -2.23 -4.33
C GLU A 163 11.86 -1.02 -3.75
N SER A 164 11.79 -0.83 -2.43
CA SER A 164 12.58 0.16 -1.69
C SER A 164 14.10 -0.02 -1.86
N ARG A 165 14.54 -1.24 -2.16
CA ARG A 165 15.94 -1.59 -2.45
C ARG A 165 16.28 -1.55 -3.93
N GLY A 166 15.31 -1.25 -4.79
CA GLY A 166 15.46 -1.16 -6.25
C GLY A 166 15.18 -2.44 -7.02
N HIS A 167 14.65 -3.50 -6.37
CA HIS A 167 14.25 -4.73 -7.05
C HIS A 167 12.82 -4.59 -7.61
N THR A 168 12.56 -5.19 -8.76
CA THR A 168 11.23 -5.18 -9.41
C THR A 168 10.39 -6.40 -9.04
N ASP A 169 11.06 -7.50 -8.71
CA ASP A 169 10.41 -8.79 -8.50
C ASP A 169 10.03 -8.97 -7.03
N THR A 170 8.91 -9.64 -6.81
CA THR A 170 8.52 -10.10 -5.48
C THR A 170 9.54 -11.13 -5.00
N PRO A 171 10.08 -10.99 -3.77
CA PRO A 171 10.92 -12.03 -3.17
C PRO A 171 10.20 -13.38 -3.17
N PRO A 172 10.92 -14.50 -3.26
CA PRO A 172 10.28 -15.80 -3.18
C PRO A 172 9.75 -16.05 -1.74
N PRO A 173 8.74 -16.93 -1.54
CA PRO A 173 8.10 -17.10 -0.24
C PRO A 173 9.03 -17.45 0.91
N GLU A 174 10.12 -18.19 0.66
CA GLU A 174 11.15 -18.52 1.65
C GLU A 174 11.83 -17.28 2.27
N ASP A 175 11.84 -16.15 1.55
CA ASP A 175 12.43 -14.90 2.03
C ASP A 175 11.42 -14.03 2.78
N TYR A 176 10.13 -14.38 2.81
CA TYR A 176 9.10 -13.57 3.48
C TYR A 176 9.40 -13.36 4.96
N ARG A 177 10.00 -14.36 5.63
CA ARG A 177 10.41 -14.26 7.03
C ARG A 177 11.42 -13.15 7.31
N LEU A 178 12.18 -12.74 6.30
CA LEU A 178 13.14 -11.63 6.43
C LEU A 178 12.40 -10.30 6.69
N TYR A 179 11.17 -10.16 6.19
CA TYR A 179 10.35 -8.95 6.25
C TYR A 179 9.21 -9.03 7.27
N VAL A 180 8.60 -10.20 7.44
CA VAL A 180 7.53 -10.44 8.41
C VAL A 180 7.80 -11.73 9.17
N THR A 181 7.96 -11.60 10.49
CA THR A 181 8.28 -12.74 11.37
C THR A 181 7.06 -13.27 12.14
N HIS A 182 6.09 -12.39 12.40
CA HIS A 182 4.90 -12.69 13.20
C HIS A 182 3.69 -12.07 12.52
N LEU A 183 2.57 -12.79 12.58
CA LEU A 183 1.28 -12.34 12.09
C LEU A 183 0.30 -12.31 13.26
N VAL A 184 -0.41 -11.20 13.40
CA VAL A 184 -1.57 -11.07 14.30
C VAL A 184 -2.80 -10.89 13.42
N HIS A 185 -3.81 -11.72 13.62
CA HIS A 185 -5.05 -11.67 12.86
C HIS A 185 -6.26 -11.85 13.78
N LEU A 186 -7.42 -11.42 13.29
CA LEU A 186 -8.72 -11.75 13.88
C LEU A 186 -9.31 -12.94 13.13
N GLU A 187 -10.27 -13.61 13.75
CA GLU A 187 -11.08 -14.66 13.13
C GLU A 187 -12.52 -14.15 13.03
N GLY A 188 -13.10 -14.21 11.84
CA GLY A 188 -14.45 -13.73 11.59
C GLY A 188 -14.78 -13.61 10.11
N GLU A 189 -16.05 -13.36 9.81
CA GLU A 189 -16.51 -13.12 8.44
C GLU A 189 -15.84 -11.87 7.86
N GLY A 190 -15.37 -11.97 6.61
CA GLY A 190 -14.69 -10.88 5.91
C GLY A 190 -13.23 -10.65 6.32
N THR A 191 -12.69 -11.36 7.32
CA THR A 191 -11.25 -11.30 7.66
C THR A 191 -10.40 -11.97 6.57
N PRO A 192 -9.16 -11.52 6.33
CA PRO A 192 -8.27 -12.20 5.39
C PRO A 192 -8.06 -13.67 5.76
N ALA A 193 -8.16 -14.57 4.78
CA ALA A 193 -7.98 -16.00 5.03
C ALA A 193 -6.55 -16.33 5.48
N VAL A 194 -6.42 -17.15 6.53
CA VAL A 194 -5.12 -17.54 7.12
C VAL A 194 -4.93 -19.05 7.00
N ASP A 195 -3.97 -19.47 6.18
CA ASP A 195 -3.47 -20.84 6.21
C ASP A 195 -2.27 -20.96 7.15
N GLY A 196 -2.54 -21.32 8.40
CA GLY A 196 -1.52 -21.46 9.42
C GLY A 196 -0.48 -22.56 9.13
N LYS A 197 -0.77 -23.57 8.29
CA LYS A 197 0.23 -24.58 7.92
C LYS A 197 1.26 -23.99 6.96
N THR A 198 0.77 -23.34 5.91
CA THR A 198 1.61 -22.66 4.93
C THR A 198 2.48 -21.60 5.60
N LEU A 199 1.90 -20.74 6.44
CA LEU A 199 2.64 -19.68 7.13
C LEU A 199 3.71 -20.18 8.13
N LYS A 200 3.48 -21.35 8.76
CA LYS A 200 4.48 -21.97 9.66
C LYS A 200 5.64 -22.61 8.90
N SER A 201 5.44 -22.96 7.63
CA SER A 201 6.46 -23.57 6.77
C SER A 201 7.34 -22.56 6.02
N LEU A 202 6.94 -21.28 5.99
CA LEU A 202 7.78 -20.17 5.53
C LEU A 202 9.04 -20.05 6.37
#